data_AF-A0ABD2JIM4-F1
#
_entry.id   AF-A0ABD2JIM4-F1
#
_cell.length_a   1.000
_cell.length_b   1.000
_cell.length_c   1.000
_cell.angle_alpha   90.00
_cell.angle_beta   90.00
_cell.angle_gamma   90.00
#
_symmetry.space_group_name_H-M   'P 1'
#
loop_
_entity.id
_entity.type
_entity.pdbx_description
1 polymer ?
#
loop_
_entity_poly.entity_id
_entity_poly.type
_entity_poly.pdbx_seq_one_letter_code
_entity_poly.pdbx_strand_id
1 'polypeptide(L)'
;MLFLLLSITKIVSADQNSNWQEAYAENMARFSAYHNDCVHRCDDHFWRLSEWLAGVAASSVSAYGGGVPARPSAMPRWNARHADLKQCADATMPEEDAPAGHRKRSNGTRTKTAPLVLPIVHGDFNWTKDGRAKNEVNGQPMEMQPSVTLVIDHSSVDHRPKVLLVDTGLPSHRQAVLSGTVVTTHPDAHSMGNLNLFPCAEIHSGTATFRANILRPQSAPSFENNRSELPFRPVSDHADLYLTPGISLQDQSLVVRGVKGHGTVAIVGKLVLNEQDLSSSDSAMRAFGVEDGEHRKLWQATRREIVCLADFIIPGFGVPFKVSETLKRLAECGTKKKREQRERGERGKRS
;
A
#
# COMPACT_ATOMS: atom_id res chain seq x y z
N MET A 1 15.30 -15.79 -0.27
CA MET A 1 14.94 -15.69 1.17
C MET A 1 16.18 -15.50 2.05
N LEU A 2 17.16 -16.43 2.03
CA LEU A 2 18.40 -16.29 2.82
C LEU A 2 19.22 -15.04 2.44
N PHE A 3 19.33 -14.72 1.15
CA PHE A 3 20.08 -13.55 0.66
C PHE A 3 19.49 -12.19 1.09
N LEU A 4 18.16 -12.02 1.05
CA LEU A 4 17.51 -10.76 1.44
C LEU A 4 17.64 -10.53 2.96
N LEU A 5 17.45 -11.59 3.76
CA LEU A 5 17.65 -11.54 5.20
C LEU A 5 19.11 -11.27 5.57
N LEU A 6 20.07 -11.89 4.88
CA LEU A 6 21.51 -11.67 5.09
C LEU A 6 21.95 -10.25 4.72
N SER A 7 21.42 -9.68 3.63
CA SER A 7 21.69 -8.29 3.23
C SER A 7 21.08 -7.28 4.22
N ILE A 8 19.87 -7.53 4.73
CA ILE A 8 19.22 -6.67 5.73
C ILE A 8 19.96 -6.73 7.07
N THR A 9 20.41 -7.90 7.53
CA THR A 9 21.25 -8.00 8.74
C THR A 9 22.59 -7.27 8.61
N LYS A 10 23.19 -7.23 7.41
CA LYS A 10 24.41 -6.46 7.16
C LYS A 10 24.18 -4.95 7.16
N ILE A 11 23.01 -4.48 6.71
CA ILE A 11 22.63 -3.06 6.78
C ILE A 11 22.42 -2.62 8.23
N VAL A 12 21.87 -3.49 9.07
CA VAL A 12 21.64 -3.22 10.50
C VAL A 12 22.94 -3.31 11.32
N SER A 13 23.96 -4.03 10.85
CA SER A 13 25.26 -4.16 11.53
C SER A 13 26.35 -3.22 11.01
N ALA A 14 26.05 -2.34 10.05
CA ALA A 14 27.03 -1.45 9.45
C ALA A 14 27.39 -0.31 10.43
N ASP A 15 28.66 -0.28 10.82
CA ASP A 15 29.26 0.74 11.68
C ASP A 15 29.11 2.14 11.06
N GLN A 16 29.07 3.18 11.92
CA GLN A 16 28.69 4.57 11.61
C GLN A 16 29.52 5.29 10.50
N ASN A 17 30.49 4.63 9.88
CA ASN A 17 31.40 5.21 8.87
C ASN A 17 31.34 4.57 7.48
N SER A 18 30.40 3.66 7.20
CA SER A 18 30.25 3.10 5.85
C SER A 18 29.10 3.78 5.09
N ASN A 19 29.33 4.07 3.81
CA ASN A 19 28.38 4.72 2.91
C ASN A 19 27.18 3.78 2.65
N TRP A 20 26.21 3.75 3.57
CA TRP A 20 25.05 2.86 3.52
C TRP A 20 24.25 2.99 2.22
N GLN A 21 24.34 4.13 1.54
CA GLN A 21 23.71 4.39 0.24
C GLN A 21 24.32 3.53 -0.88
N GLU A 22 25.65 3.34 -0.89
CA GLU A 22 26.33 2.46 -1.84
C GLU A 22 26.03 0.98 -1.56
N ALA A 23 26.08 0.57 -0.29
CA ALA A 23 25.71 -0.79 0.10
C ALA A 23 24.24 -1.10 -0.23
N TYR A 24 23.34 -0.12 -0.09
CA TYR A 24 21.95 -0.23 -0.50
C TYR A 24 21.80 -0.34 -2.02
N ALA A 25 22.45 0.55 -2.78
CA ALA A 25 22.42 0.55 -4.24
C ALA A 25 22.94 -0.78 -4.82
N GLU A 26 24.04 -1.31 -4.28
CA GLU A 26 24.62 -2.59 -4.70
C GLU A 26 23.69 -3.78 -4.39
N ASN A 27 23.06 -3.79 -3.20
CA ASN A 27 22.09 -4.84 -2.85
C ASN A 27 20.83 -4.78 -3.73
N MET A 28 20.35 -3.59 -4.06
CA MET A 28 19.21 -3.41 -4.98
C MET A 28 19.56 -3.82 -6.41
N ALA A 29 20.78 -3.54 -6.89
CA ALA A 29 21.24 -4.00 -8.20
C ALA A 29 21.32 -5.53 -8.28
N ARG A 30 21.84 -6.19 -7.24
CA ARG A 30 21.89 -7.66 -7.16
C ARG A 30 20.51 -8.30 -7.05
N PHE A 31 19.59 -7.69 -6.29
CA PHE A 31 18.20 -8.13 -6.21
C PHE A 31 17.50 -8.00 -7.57
N SER A 32 17.70 -6.87 -8.27
CA SER A 32 17.16 -6.62 -9.61
C SER A 32 17.67 -7.66 -10.63
N ALA A 33 18.97 -7.98 -10.61
CA ALA A 33 19.55 -9.01 -11.49
C ALA A 33 18.98 -10.42 -11.25
N TYR A 34 18.86 -10.84 -9.98
CA TYR A 34 18.23 -12.12 -9.62
C TYR A 34 16.74 -12.15 -10.00
N HIS A 35 16.05 -11.02 -9.84
CA HIS A 35 14.65 -10.87 -10.18
C HIS A 35 14.40 -11.01 -11.69
N ASN A 36 15.20 -10.33 -12.52
CA ASN A 36 15.08 -10.43 -13.98
C ASN A 36 15.28 -11.87 -14.48
N ASP A 37 16.21 -12.63 -13.90
CA ASP A 37 16.43 -14.04 -14.25
C ASP A 37 15.27 -14.97 -13.86
N CYS A 38 14.53 -14.63 -12.80
CA CYS A 38 13.28 -15.33 -12.44
C CYS A 38 12.11 -14.92 -13.33
N VAL A 39 12.00 -13.63 -13.70
CA VAL A 39 10.93 -13.08 -14.53
C VAL A 39 10.98 -13.62 -15.96
N HIS A 40 12.17 -13.69 -16.57
CA HIS A 40 12.33 -14.28 -17.91
C HIS A 40 11.79 -15.71 -17.98
N ARG A 41 11.98 -16.50 -16.92
CA ARG A 41 11.45 -17.87 -16.88
C ARG A 41 9.92 -17.90 -16.82
N CYS A 42 9.27 -16.96 -16.14
CA CYS A 42 7.81 -16.90 -16.03
C CYS A 42 7.16 -16.40 -17.33
N ASP A 43 7.73 -15.39 -17.98
CA ASP A 43 7.21 -14.86 -19.25
C ASP A 43 7.35 -15.90 -20.39
N ASP A 44 8.44 -16.68 -20.43
CA ASP A 44 8.60 -17.81 -21.35
C ASP A 44 7.51 -18.89 -21.17
N HIS A 45 7.08 -19.13 -19.93
CA HIS A 45 6.02 -20.09 -19.63
C HIS A 45 4.63 -19.59 -20.04
N PHE A 46 4.35 -18.30 -19.83
CA PHE A 46 3.08 -17.68 -20.25
C PHE A 46 2.97 -17.65 -21.78
N TRP A 47 4.06 -17.27 -22.46
CA TRP A 47 4.12 -17.26 -23.93
C TRP A 47 3.84 -18.65 -24.52
N ARG A 48 4.47 -19.71 -23.97
CA ARG A 48 4.21 -21.10 -24.38
C ARG A 48 2.78 -21.56 -24.13
N LEU A 49 2.13 -21.08 -23.06
CA LEU A 49 0.72 -21.37 -22.80
C LEU A 49 -0.19 -20.66 -23.82
N SER A 50 0.10 -19.41 -24.17
CA SER A 50 -0.65 -18.70 -25.21
C SER A 50 -0.46 -19.30 -26.61
N GLU A 51 0.75 -19.74 -26.96
CA GLU A 51 1.01 -20.46 -28.21
C GLU A 51 0.27 -21.80 -28.26
N TRP A 52 0.23 -22.53 -27.14
CA TRP A 52 -0.53 -23.77 -27.04
C TRP A 52 -2.04 -23.53 -27.20
N LEU A 53 -2.60 -22.53 -26.51
CA LEU A 53 -4.02 -22.17 -26.63
C LEU A 53 -4.37 -21.69 -28.05
N ALA A 54 -3.49 -20.91 -28.69
CA ALA A 54 -3.64 -20.49 -30.07
C ALA A 54 -3.58 -21.68 -31.04
N GLY A 55 -2.69 -22.65 -30.80
CA GLY A 55 -2.61 -23.90 -31.56
C GLY A 55 -3.86 -24.77 -31.42
N VAL A 56 -4.42 -24.88 -30.21
CA VAL A 56 -5.69 -25.57 -29.96
C VAL A 56 -6.85 -24.88 -30.69
N ALA A 57 -6.91 -23.54 -30.64
CA ALA A 57 -7.91 -22.77 -31.36
C ALA A 57 -7.79 -22.92 -32.89
N ALA A 58 -6.58 -22.83 -33.45
CA ALA A 58 -6.33 -23.04 -34.88
C ALA A 58 -6.71 -24.46 -35.36
N SER A 59 -6.43 -25.47 -34.54
CA SER A 59 -6.81 -26.87 -34.82
C SER A 59 -8.33 -27.08 -34.81
N SER A 60 -9.07 -26.28 -34.03
CA SER A 60 -10.54 -26.34 -34.00
C SER A 60 -11.21 -25.66 -35.21
N VAL A 61 -10.54 -24.69 -35.84
CA VAL A 61 -11.04 -24.00 -37.05
C VAL A 61 -10.80 -24.84 -38.32
N SER A 62 -9.77 -25.68 -38.35
CA SER A 62 -9.52 -26.62 -39.45
C SER A 62 -10.47 -27.83 -39.48
N ALA A 63 -11.32 -28.00 -38.46
CA ALA A 63 -12.19 -29.18 -38.29
C ALA A 63 -13.63 -29.00 -38.81
N TYR A 64 -13.86 -28.07 -39.75
CA TYR A 64 -15.11 -28.00 -40.54
C TYR A 64 -15.21 -29.09 -41.63
N GLY A 65 -14.56 -30.23 -41.41
CA GLY A 65 -14.58 -31.43 -42.23
C GLY A 65 -14.62 -32.68 -41.35
N GLY A 66 -15.74 -32.93 -40.68
CA GLY A 66 -16.23 -34.28 -40.35
C GLY A 66 -15.37 -35.22 -39.50
N GLY A 67 -14.46 -34.74 -38.64
CA GLY A 67 -13.69 -35.59 -37.74
C GLY A 67 -13.49 -34.96 -36.37
N VAL A 68 -13.85 -35.67 -35.30
CA VAL A 68 -13.57 -35.26 -33.92
C VAL A 68 -12.04 -35.13 -33.77
N PRO A 69 -11.49 -33.94 -33.45
CA PRO A 69 -10.05 -33.81 -33.28
C PRO A 69 -9.59 -34.65 -32.08
N ALA A 70 -8.54 -35.45 -32.30
CA ALA A 70 -7.92 -36.23 -31.23
C ALA A 70 -7.47 -35.30 -30.10
N ARG A 71 -7.82 -35.66 -28.87
CA ARG A 71 -7.46 -34.93 -27.64
C ARG A 71 -5.94 -34.75 -27.60
N PRO A 72 -5.39 -33.52 -27.49
CA PRO A 72 -3.95 -33.32 -27.37
C PRO A 72 -3.40 -34.16 -26.22
N SER A 73 -2.30 -34.87 -26.48
CA SER A 73 -1.64 -35.75 -25.52
C SER A 73 -0.96 -34.93 -24.42
N ALA A 74 -1.76 -34.59 -23.41
CA ALA A 74 -1.41 -33.92 -22.16
C ALA A 74 -0.85 -32.49 -22.27
N MET A 75 -1.32 -31.62 -21.37
CA MET A 75 -0.70 -30.33 -21.10
C MET A 75 0.79 -30.52 -20.77
N PRO A 76 1.70 -29.60 -21.16
CA PRO A 76 3.02 -29.53 -20.57
C PRO A 76 2.87 -29.55 -19.05
N ARG A 77 3.56 -30.48 -18.36
CA ARG A 77 3.47 -30.61 -16.90
C ARG A 77 3.75 -29.25 -16.26
N TRP A 78 2.69 -28.60 -15.79
CA TRP A 78 2.79 -27.41 -14.97
C TRP A 78 3.36 -27.85 -13.62
N ASN A 79 4.68 -27.80 -13.48
CA ASN A 79 5.33 -27.94 -12.18
C ASN A 79 5.05 -26.65 -11.39
N ALA A 80 3.80 -26.48 -10.96
CA ALA A 80 3.38 -25.40 -10.08
C ALA A 80 4.07 -25.61 -8.72
N ARG A 81 5.29 -25.07 -8.58
CA ARG A 81 5.81 -24.63 -7.29
C ARG A 81 5.24 -23.24 -6.92
N HIS A 82 4.20 -22.78 -7.61
CA HIS A 82 3.37 -21.69 -7.12
C HIS A 82 2.54 -22.25 -5.98
N ALA A 83 2.67 -21.62 -4.81
CA ALA A 83 2.07 -22.01 -3.55
C ALA A 83 0.69 -22.63 -3.76
N ASP A 84 0.54 -23.89 -3.34
CA ASP A 84 -0.71 -24.62 -3.39
C ASP A 84 -1.77 -23.75 -2.68
N LEU A 85 -2.73 -23.21 -3.43
CA LEU A 85 -3.76 -22.31 -2.90
C LEU A 85 -4.53 -22.97 -1.74
N LYS A 86 -4.58 -24.31 -1.75
CA LYS A 86 -5.12 -25.12 -0.65
C LYS A 86 -4.26 -25.01 0.62
N GLN A 87 -2.93 -25.05 0.51
CA GLN A 87 -2.02 -24.78 1.65
C GLN A 87 -2.20 -23.36 2.21
N CYS A 88 -2.52 -22.39 1.36
CA CYS A 88 -2.72 -21.01 1.81
C CYS A 88 -4.05 -20.78 2.54
N ALA A 89 -5.10 -21.53 2.16
CA ALA A 89 -6.39 -21.55 2.85
C ALA A 89 -6.34 -22.35 4.16
N ASP A 90 -5.61 -23.47 4.19
CA ASP A 90 -5.50 -24.37 5.35
C ASP A 90 -4.55 -23.83 6.44
N ALA A 91 -3.69 -22.86 6.12
CA ALA A 91 -2.89 -22.11 7.09
C ALA A 91 -3.73 -21.04 7.82
N THR A 92 -4.83 -21.46 8.44
CA THR A 92 -5.57 -20.65 9.43
C THR A 92 -4.68 -20.47 10.65
N MET A 93 -4.21 -19.24 10.86
CA MET A 93 -3.76 -18.83 12.20
C MET A 93 -4.98 -18.89 13.12
N PRO A 94 -4.86 -19.37 14.37
CA PRO A 94 -5.99 -19.40 15.29
C PRO A 94 -6.58 -17.99 15.47
N GLU A 95 -7.92 -17.93 15.50
CA GLU A 95 -8.69 -16.76 15.90
C GLU A 95 -8.18 -16.21 17.24
N GLU A 96 -7.63 -15.00 17.24
CA GLU A 96 -7.63 -14.15 18.44
C GLU A 96 -8.76 -13.12 18.31
N ASP A 97 -10.00 -13.59 18.24
CA ASP A 97 -11.16 -12.79 18.66
C ASP A 97 -11.23 -12.82 20.20
N ALA A 98 -10.26 -12.16 20.84
CA ALA A 98 -10.37 -11.80 22.25
C ALA A 98 -10.79 -10.32 22.34
N PRO A 99 -11.89 -9.98 23.04
CA PRO A 99 -12.27 -8.59 23.23
C PRO A 99 -11.13 -7.86 23.95
N ALA A 100 -10.93 -6.59 23.61
CA ALA A 100 -9.91 -5.69 24.14
C ALA A 100 -9.99 -5.55 25.68
N GLY A 101 -9.51 -6.56 26.40
CA GLY A 101 -9.29 -6.55 27.83
C GLY A 101 -7.94 -5.90 28.11
N HIS A 102 -7.93 -4.88 28.97
CA HIS A 102 -6.74 -4.21 29.48
C HIS A 102 -5.63 -5.20 29.90
N ARG A 103 -4.68 -5.49 29.00
CA ARG A 103 -3.44 -6.19 29.36
C ARG A 103 -2.51 -5.22 30.08
N LYS A 104 -2.27 -5.48 31.37
CA LYS A 104 -1.24 -4.81 32.18
C LYS A 104 0.12 -4.96 31.50
N ARG A 105 0.69 -3.84 31.05
CA ARG A 105 2.09 -3.75 30.59
C ARG A 105 3.02 -4.12 31.75
N SER A 106 3.83 -5.16 31.59
CA SER A 106 4.95 -5.44 32.49
C SER A 106 6.07 -4.43 32.24
N ASN A 107 6.57 -3.83 33.32
CA ASN A 107 7.65 -2.83 33.34
C ASN A 107 9.04 -3.48 33.10
N GLY A 108 9.23 -4.11 31.95
CA GLY A 108 10.56 -4.46 31.45
C GLY A 108 11.06 -3.36 30.53
N THR A 109 12.20 -2.73 30.85
CA THR A 109 12.94 -1.81 29.98
C THR A 109 13.54 -2.58 28.80
N ARG A 110 12.70 -3.06 27.89
CA ARG A 110 13.12 -3.61 26.59
C ARG A 110 13.07 -2.51 25.54
N THR A 111 14.18 -2.31 24.83
CA THR A 111 14.30 -1.34 23.74
C THR A 111 13.37 -1.73 22.60
N LYS A 112 12.28 -0.98 22.40
CA LYS A 112 11.40 -1.14 21.25
C LYS A 112 12.17 -0.77 19.98
N THR A 113 12.24 -1.70 19.04
CA THR A 113 12.76 -1.45 17.70
C THR A 113 11.75 -0.58 16.95
N ALA A 114 12.21 0.56 16.43
CA ALA A 114 11.39 1.46 15.62
C ALA A 114 11.03 0.80 14.28
N PRO A 115 9.83 1.05 13.72
CA PRO A 115 9.48 0.58 12.39
C PRO A 115 10.33 1.25 11.30
N LEU A 116 10.54 0.52 10.20
CA LEU A 116 11.17 0.99 8.98
C LEU A 116 10.11 1.23 7.90
N VAL A 117 10.16 2.38 7.24
CA VAL A 117 9.34 2.70 6.08
C VAL A 117 10.25 2.99 4.90
N LEU A 118 10.08 2.24 3.81
CA LEU A 118 10.95 2.26 2.64
C LEU A 118 10.11 2.40 1.36
N PRO A 119 10.06 3.58 0.72
CA PRO A 119 9.54 3.72 -0.62
C PRO A 119 10.40 2.89 -1.59
N ILE A 120 9.81 1.87 -2.23
CA ILE A 120 10.50 1.03 -3.23
C ILE A 120 10.39 1.69 -4.61
N VAL A 121 9.22 2.24 -4.91
CA VAL A 121 8.97 3.03 -6.11
C VAL A 121 8.48 4.39 -5.65
N HIS A 122 9.15 5.44 -6.11
CA HIS A 122 8.68 6.81 -5.93
C HIS A 122 7.64 7.12 -6.99
N GLY A 123 6.55 7.74 -6.58
CA GLY A 123 5.58 8.24 -7.52
C GLY A 123 6.16 9.39 -8.34
N ASP A 124 5.81 9.43 -9.61
CA ASP A 124 6.07 10.56 -10.50
C ASP A 124 4.85 10.80 -11.38
N PHE A 125 4.45 12.06 -11.45
CA PHE A 125 3.26 12.47 -12.18
C PHE A 125 3.38 13.91 -12.64
N ASN A 126 3.42 14.04 -13.96
CA ASN A 126 3.85 15.28 -14.60
C ASN A 126 2.64 16.15 -14.96
N TRP A 127 2.23 17.02 -14.03
CA TRP A 127 1.11 17.94 -14.20
C TRP A 127 1.53 19.37 -14.51
N THR A 128 0.73 20.05 -15.33
CA THR A 128 0.76 21.51 -15.45
C THR A 128 -0.05 22.15 -14.31
N LYS A 129 0.20 23.44 -14.03
CA LYS A 129 -0.46 24.17 -12.93
C LYS A 129 -1.98 24.24 -13.04
N ASP A 130 -2.52 24.11 -14.24
CA ASP A 130 -3.95 24.12 -14.57
C ASP A 130 -4.60 22.73 -14.50
N GLY A 131 -3.88 21.69 -14.06
CA GLY A 131 -4.43 20.34 -13.89
C GLY A 131 -4.44 19.49 -15.16
N ARG A 132 -3.79 19.96 -16.22
CA ARG A 132 -3.59 19.20 -17.46
C ARG A 132 -2.33 18.35 -17.38
N ALA A 133 -2.24 17.32 -18.22
CA ALA A 133 -0.97 16.60 -18.36
C ALA A 133 0.05 17.54 -19.00
N LYS A 134 1.31 17.57 -18.53
CA LYS A 134 2.37 18.32 -19.25
C LYS A 134 2.53 17.88 -20.70
N ASN A 135 2.16 16.64 -21.01
CA ASN A 135 2.27 16.04 -22.35
C ASN A 135 0.97 16.16 -23.17
N GLU A 136 -0.10 16.70 -22.60
CA GLU A 136 -1.41 16.83 -23.27
C GLU A 136 -1.36 17.80 -24.46
N VAL A 137 -0.42 18.76 -24.41
CA VAL A 137 -0.19 19.76 -25.47
C VAL A 137 0.15 19.10 -26.82
N ASN A 138 0.65 17.86 -26.81
CA ASN A 138 1.02 17.12 -28.02
C ASN A 138 0.18 15.84 -28.26
N GLY A 139 -0.93 15.64 -27.52
CA GLY A 139 -1.74 14.42 -27.60
C GLY A 139 -1.00 13.14 -27.20
N GLN A 140 0.15 13.25 -26.52
CA GLN A 140 0.86 12.08 -26.03
C GLN A 140 0.18 11.53 -24.76
N PRO A 141 0.10 10.19 -24.63
CA PRO A 141 -0.44 9.58 -23.43
C PRO A 141 0.40 9.99 -22.21
N MET A 142 -0.28 10.21 -21.09
CA MET A 142 0.34 10.57 -19.82
C MET A 142 1.05 9.35 -19.23
N GLU A 143 2.32 9.49 -18.89
CA GLU A 143 3.04 8.50 -18.10
C GLU A 143 2.79 8.77 -16.62
N MET A 144 2.46 7.71 -15.88
CA MET A 144 2.07 7.78 -14.49
C MET A 144 2.79 6.69 -13.71
N GLN A 145 3.60 7.10 -12.73
CA GLN A 145 4.30 6.18 -11.85
C GLN A 145 3.69 6.28 -10.45
N PRO A 146 3.03 5.22 -9.93
CA PRO A 146 2.53 5.20 -8.57
C PRO A 146 3.64 4.90 -7.56
N SER A 147 3.48 5.40 -6.34
CA SER A 147 4.32 5.02 -5.21
C SER A 147 4.04 3.59 -4.74
N VAL A 148 5.08 2.86 -4.38
CA VAL A 148 4.99 1.54 -3.72
C VAL A 148 5.88 1.58 -2.49
N THR A 149 5.36 1.21 -1.33
CA THR A 149 6.09 1.37 -0.05
C THR A 149 6.12 0.08 0.74
N LEU A 150 7.30 -0.29 1.24
CA LEU A 150 7.49 -1.38 2.18
C LEU A 150 7.54 -0.84 3.60
N VAL A 151 6.77 -1.42 4.50
CA VAL A 151 6.85 -1.15 5.94
C VAL A 151 7.28 -2.43 6.65
N ILE A 152 8.30 -2.33 7.49
CA ILE A 152 8.73 -3.41 8.36
C ILE A 152 8.55 -2.94 9.80
N ASP A 153 7.57 -3.51 10.48
CA ASP A 153 7.37 -3.32 11.91
C ASP A 153 7.80 -4.58 12.68
N HIS A 154 8.15 -4.43 13.95
CA HIS A 154 8.46 -5.55 14.83
C HIS A 154 7.42 -5.60 15.94
N SER A 155 6.76 -6.75 16.10
CA SER A 155 5.84 -6.92 17.21
C SER A 155 6.56 -6.74 18.55
N SER A 156 5.96 -5.98 19.45
CA SER A 156 6.42 -5.87 20.83
C SER A 156 6.16 -7.13 21.65
N VAL A 157 5.35 -8.06 21.14
CA VAL A 157 4.99 -9.33 21.81
C VAL A 157 5.96 -10.44 21.43
N ASP A 158 6.12 -10.75 20.14
CA ASP A 158 6.91 -11.89 19.68
C ASP A 158 8.19 -11.52 18.91
N HIS A 159 8.45 -10.21 18.73
CA HIS A 159 9.59 -9.66 18.02
C HIS A 159 9.74 -10.09 16.55
N ARG A 160 8.73 -10.78 15.99
CA ARG A 160 8.74 -11.17 14.59
C ARG A 160 8.52 -9.93 13.71
N PRO A 161 9.22 -9.83 12.58
CA PRO A 161 8.97 -8.77 11.62
C PRO A 161 7.60 -8.97 10.98
N LYS A 162 6.75 -7.96 11.05
CA LYS A 162 5.55 -7.81 10.24
C LYS A 162 5.91 -6.95 9.03
N VAL A 163 5.79 -7.55 7.85
CA VAL A 163 6.08 -6.90 6.57
C VAL A 163 4.76 -6.49 5.94
N LEU A 164 4.57 -5.19 5.70
CA LEU A 164 3.42 -4.64 5.00
C LEU A 164 3.91 -4.05 3.68
N LEU A 165 3.35 -4.52 2.56
CA LEU A 165 3.52 -3.88 1.26
C LEU A 165 2.32 -2.99 0.99
N VAL A 166 2.56 -1.69 0.83
CA VAL A 166 1.52 -0.70 0.52
C VAL A 166 1.58 -0.37 -0.96
N ASP A 167 0.46 -0.66 -1.61
CA ASP A 167 0.27 -0.69 -3.06
C ASP A 167 1.21 -1.68 -3.76
N THR A 168 0.78 -2.15 -4.91
CA THR A 168 1.52 -3.14 -5.71
C THR A 168 1.99 -2.58 -7.05
N GLY A 169 1.72 -1.29 -7.30
CA GLY A 169 2.12 -0.62 -8.53
C GLY A 169 1.33 -1.06 -9.76
N LEU A 170 1.80 -0.59 -10.92
CA LEU A 170 1.33 -1.03 -12.23
C LEU A 170 1.87 -2.43 -12.56
N PRO A 171 1.24 -3.19 -13.47
CA PRO A 171 1.76 -4.49 -13.92
C PRO A 171 3.20 -4.47 -14.48
N SER A 172 3.66 -3.31 -14.96
CA SER A 172 5.06 -3.07 -15.37
C SER A 172 6.03 -2.93 -14.20
N HIS A 173 5.54 -2.49 -13.04
CA HIS A 173 6.29 -2.30 -11.81
C HIS A 173 6.20 -3.56 -10.96
N ARG A 174 6.66 -4.72 -11.46
CA ARG A 174 6.60 -5.97 -10.69
C ARG A 174 7.60 -5.89 -9.53
N GLN A 175 7.14 -5.79 -8.28
CA GLN A 175 8.00 -5.98 -7.10
C GLN A 175 7.80 -7.36 -6.50
N ALA A 176 8.90 -8.08 -6.26
CA ALA A 176 8.88 -9.40 -5.62
C ALA A 176 9.09 -9.28 -4.10
N VAL A 177 8.00 -9.04 -3.36
CA VAL A 177 7.98 -9.27 -1.90
C VAL A 177 7.34 -10.63 -1.66
N LEU A 178 8.14 -11.65 -1.29
CA LEU A 178 7.69 -13.04 -1.29
C LEU A 178 6.78 -13.42 -0.11
N SER A 179 6.59 -12.53 0.87
CA SER A 179 5.78 -12.79 2.06
C SER A 179 5.42 -11.50 2.79
N GLY A 180 4.18 -11.37 3.23
CA GLY A 180 3.72 -10.24 4.04
C GLY A 180 2.22 -10.01 3.89
N THR A 181 1.75 -8.93 4.50
CA THR A 181 0.40 -8.38 4.29
C THR A 181 0.47 -7.32 3.20
N VAL A 182 -0.50 -7.31 2.30
CA VAL A 182 -0.63 -6.26 1.27
C VAL A 182 -1.73 -5.28 1.70
N VAL A 183 -1.47 -4.00 1.54
CA VAL A 183 -2.44 -2.92 1.76
C VAL A 183 -2.60 -2.20 0.44
N THR A 184 -3.82 -2.10 -0.08
CA THR A 184 -4.11 -1.28 -1.26
C THR A 184 -4.75 0.02 -0.78
N THR A 185 -4.16 1.17 -1.09
CA THR A 185 -4.67 2.47 -0.64
C THR A 185 -5.96 2.87 -1.34
N HIS A 186 -6.19 2.36 -2.55
CA HIS A 186 -7.39 2.67 -3.36
C HIS A 186 -7.61 1.58 -4.45
N PRO A 187 -8.82 1.45 -5.01
CA PRO A 187 -9.20 0.32 -5.86
C PRO A 187 -8.88 0.53 -7.36
N ASP A 188 -7.68 1.02 -7.70
CA ASP A 188 -7.28 1.23 -9.10
C ASP A 188 -6.13 0.32 -9.53
N ALA A 189 -6.00 0.15 -10.85
CA ALA A 189 -5.02 -0.74 -11.48
C ALA A 189 -3.55 -0.44 -11.12
N HIS A 190 -3.21 0.79 -10.73
CA HIS A 190 -1.84 1.17 -10.34
C HIS A 190 -1.55 1.00 -8.84
N SER A 191 -2.58 0.69 -8.03
CA SER A 191 -2.44 0.24 -6.65
C SER A 191 -2.57 -1.29 -6.56
N MET A 192 -3.40 -1.90 -7.40
CA MET A 192 -3.74 -3.33 -7.36
C MET A 192 -3.12 -4.16 -8.50
N GLY A 193 -2.26 -3.57 -9.33
CA GLY A 193 -1.83 -4.15 -10.61
C GLY A 193 -1.07 -5.47 -10.50
N ASN A 194 -0.46 -5.76 -9.35
CA ASN A 194 0.32 -6.98 -9.13
C ASN A 194 -0.20 -7.84 -7.96
N LEU A 195 -1.48 -7.74 -7.58
CA LEU A 195 -2.04 -8.58 -6.50
C LEU A 195 -1.91 -10.08 -6.77
N ASN A 196 -1.86 -10.50 -8.03
CA ASN A 196 -1.62 -11.88 -8.44
C ASN A 196 -0.25 -12.43 -8.02
N LEU A 197 0.72 -11.57 -7.69
CA LEU A 197 2.02 -11.98 -7.15
C LEU A 197 1.95 -12.39 -5.68
N PHE A 198 0.82 -12.14 -5.00
CA PHE A 198 0.64 -12.34 -3.57
C PHE A 198 -0.54 -13.27 -3.23
N PRO A 199 -0.62 -14.48 -3.82
CA PRO A 199 -1.80 -15.35 -3.70
C PRO A 199 -2.12 -15.81 -2.27
N CYS A 200 -1.14 -15.75 -1.38
CA CYS A 200 -1.25 -16.22 0.01
C CYS A 200 -1.17 -15.09 1.04
N ALA A 201 -0.99 -13.85 0.59
CA ALA A 201 -0.98 -12.70 1.47
C ALA A 201 -2.39 -12.42 2.00
N GLU A 202 -2.44 -11.86 3.20
CA GLU A 202 -3.62 -11.11 3.64
C GLU A 202 -3.60 -9.75 2.93
N ILE A 203 -4.69 -9.38 2.28
CA ILE A 203 -4.82 -8.17 1.48
C ILE A 203 -5.89 -7.29 2.14
N HIS A 204 -5.52 -6.10 2.59
CA HIS A 204 -6.46 -5.09 3.07
C HIS A 204 -6.81 -4.11 1.95
N SER A 205 -8.09 -3.95 1.66
CA SER A 205 -8.61 -3.02 0.66
C SER A 205 -9.89 -2.37 1.16
N GLY A 206 -9.82 -1.08 1.49
CA GLY A 206 -10.91 -0.34 2.12
C GLY A 206 -11.45 -1.05 3.37
N THR A 207 -12.76 -1.30 3.39
CA THR A 207 -13.45 -2.01 4.48
C THR A 207 -13.44 -3.53 4.29
N ALA A 208 -12.58 -4.09 3.46
CA ALA A 208 -12.50 -5.51 3.20
C ALA A 208 -11.09 -6.06 3.44
N THR A 209 -11.02 -7.31 3.86
CA THR A 209 -9.78 -8.08 3.93
C THR A 209 -9.95 -9.37 3.15
N PHE A 210 -8.98 -9.70 2.31
CA PHE A 210 -9.00 -10.90 1.48
C PHE A 210 -7.81 -11.77 1.84
N ARG A 211 -7.99 -13.08 1.84
CA ARG A 211 -6.87 -14.02 1.86
C ARG A 211 -7.24 -15.23 1.03
N ALA A 212 -6.43 -15.56 0.02
CA ALA A 212 -6.78 -16.53 -1.01
C ALA A 212 -8.18 -16.24 -1.58
N ASN A 213 -9.14 -17.14 -1.40
CA ASN A 213 -10.51 -17.03 -1.87
C ASN A 213 -11.51 -16.57 -0.79
N ILE A 214 -11.05 -16.17 0.40
CA ILE A 214 -11.91 -15.77 1.51
C ILE A 214 -11.94 -14.25 1.62
N LEU A 215 -13.12 -13.68 1.40
CA LEU A 215 -13.42 -12.27 1.66
C LEU A 215 -13.99 -12.12 3.07
N ARG A 216 -13.42 -11.19 3.85
CA ARG A 216 -13.91 -10.77 5.15
C ARG A 216 -14.28 -9.28 5.09
N PRO A 217 -15.58 -8.93 5.00
CA PRO A 217 -16.00 -7.56 5.19
C PRO A 217 -15.72 -7.14 6.64
N GLN A 218 -15.09 -5.99 6.81
CA GLN A 218 -14.88 -5.35 8.10
C GLN A 218 -16.09 -4.49 8.41
N SER A 219 -16.67 -4.70 9.59
CA SER A 219 -17.83 -3.93 10.04
C SER A 219 -17.39 -2.63 10.73
N ALA A 220 -18.28 -1.65 10.86
CA ALA A 220 -17.96 -0.38 11.54
C ALA A 220 -17.33 -0.54 12.96
N PRO A 221 -17.72 -1.53 13.79
CA PRO A 221 -17.05 -1.83 15.07
C PRO A 221 -15.57 -2.22 14.96
N SER A 222 -15.12 -2.67 13.79
CA SER A 222 -13.72 -3.03 13.54
C SER A 222 -12.81 -1.80 13.40
N PHE A 223 -13.39 -0.59 13.38
CA PHE A 223 -12.67 0.67 13.32
C PHE A 223 -12.91 1.50 14.59
N GLU A 224 -11.81 1.93 15.21
CA GLU A 224 -11.79 2.87 16.32
C GLU A 224 -11.86 4.32 15.81
N ASN A 225 -12.41 5.24 16.60
CA ASN A 225 -12.48 6.69 16.29
C ASN A 225 -12.01 7.56 17.48
N ASN A 226 -11.23 7.00 18.39
CA ASN A 226 -10.82 7.66 19.64
C ASN A 226 -9.59 8.57 19.50
N ARG A 227 -8.77 8.40 18.46
CA ARG A 227 -7.50 9.13 18.24
C ARG A 227 -7.61 10.25 17.20
N SER A 228 -8.59 10.16 16.30
CA SER A 228 -8.85 11.09 15.20
C SER A 228 -10.32 11.08 14.82
N GLU A 229 -10.74 12.04 14.03
CA GLU A 229 -12.08 12.04 13.42
C GLU A 229 -12.23 10.93 12.38
N LEU A 230 -11.14 10.42 11.83
CA LEU A 230 -11.12 9.32 10.88
C LEU A 230 -11.19 7.96 11.60
N PRO A 231 -12.04 7.03 11.14
CA PRO A 231 -12.03 5.65 11.61
C PRO A 231 -10.71 4.95 11.28
N PHE A 232 -10.14 4.20 12.22
CA PHE A 232 -8.89 3.47 12.02
C PHE A 232 -8.89 2.08 12.65
N ARG A 233 -8.03 1.19 12.16
CA ARG A 233 -7.82 -0.15 12.72
C ARG A 233 -6.32 -0.46 12.81
N PRO A 234 -5.82 -0.95 13.95
CA PRO A 234 -4.43 -1.40 14.05
C PRO A 234 -4.16 -2.60 13.13
N VAL A 235 -3.03 -2.59 12.42
CA VAL A 235 -2.51 -3.75 11.66
C VAL A 235 -1.18 -4.27 12.22
N SER A 236 -0.45 -3.39 12.92
CA SER A 236 0.75 -3.73 13.68
C SER A 236 0.84 -2.82 14.91
N ASP A 237 1.91 -2.95 15.67
CA ASP A 237 2.07 -2.20 16.92
C ASP A 237 2.26 -0.70 16.66
N HIS A 238 2.89 -0.37 15.54
CA HIS A 238 3.18 1.00 15.13
C HIS A 238 2.40 1.46 13.91
N ALA A 239 1.70 0.56 13.20
CA ALA A 239 0.93 0.93 12.01
C ALA A 239 -0.58 0.67 12.15
N ASP A 240 -1.36 1.70 11.81
CA ASP A 240 -2.82 1.67 11.77
C ASP A 240 -3.31 2.00 10.36
N LEU A 241 -4.35 1.31 9.90
CA LEU A 241 -5.08 1.62 8.68
C LEU A 241 -6.20 2.62 8.99
N TYR A 242 -6.19 3.76 8.33
CA TYR A 242 -7.23 4.78 8.42
C TYR A 242 -8.12 4.71 7.18
N LEU A 243 -9.43 4.74 7.37
CA LEU A 243 -10.34 5.01 6.27
C LEU A 243 -10.18 6.47 5.89
N THR A 244 -9.77 6.70 4.64
CA THR A 244 -9.47 8.03 4.13
C THR A 244 -10.19 8.25 2.81
N PRO A 245 -11.53 8.34 2.82
CA PRO A 245 -12.32 8.52 1.60
C PRO A 245 -11.82 9.75 0.84
N GLY A 246 -11.39 9.50 -0.39
CA GLY A 246 -10.68 10.45 -1.25
C GLY A 246 -11.33 10.48 -2.61
N ILE A 247 -10.64 10.02 -3.65
CA ILE A 247 -11.22 9.87 -5.00
C ILE A 247 -12.24 8.74 -4.99
N SER A 248 -11.95 7.64 -4.27
CA SER A 248 -12.94 6.61 -3.98
C SER A 248 -13.35 6.67 -2.51
N LEU A 249 -14.61 6.32 -2.24
CA LEU A 249 -15.10 6.14 -0.87
C LEU A 249 -14.43 4.97 -0.14
N GLN A 250 -13.75 4.09 -0.88
CA GLN A 250 -12.98 2.96 -0.33
C GLN A 250 -11.51 3.30 -0.09
N ASP A 251 -11.09 4.54 -0.35
CA ASP A 251 -9.71 4.96 -0.13
C ASP A 251 -9.32 4.82 1.36
N GLN A 252 -8.10 4.36 1.59
CA GLN A 252 -7.51 4.16 2.90
C GLN A 252 -6.03 4.55 2.92
N SER A 253 -5.53 4.90 4.10
CA SER A 253 -4.14 5.30 4.32
C SER A 253 -3.51 4.46 5.42
N LEU A 254 -2.24 4.10 5.27
CA LEU A 254 -1.47 3.46 6.35
C LEU A 254 -0.67 4.53 7.10
N VAL A 255 -0.89 4.64 8.41
CA VAL A 255 -0.16 5.58 9.26
C VAL A 255 0.76 4.82 10.20
N VAL A 256 2.06 5.07 10.07
CA VAL A 256 3.13 4.40 10.82
C VAL A 256 3.77 5.39 11.79
N ARG A 257 3.75 5.07 13.08
CA ARG A 257 4.25 5.94 14.16
C ARG A 257 5.65 5.55 14.59
N GLY A 258 6.41 6.54 15.10
CA GLY A 258 7.71 6.28 15.71
C GLY A 258 8.79 5.86 14.71
N VAL A 259 8.64 6.24 13.44
CA VAL A 259 9.64 5.98 12.40
C VAL A 259 10.87 6.84 12.69
N LYS A 260 12.05 6.21 12.78
CA LYS A 260 13.28 6.90 13.14
C LYS A 260 13.60 8.01 12.14
N GLY A 261 13.79 9.23 12.63
CA GLY A 261 14.09 10.42 11.83
C GLY A 261 12.89 11.05 11.11
N HIS A 262 11.74 10.38 11.05
CA HIS A 262 10.57 10.83 10.28
C HIS A 262 9.29 10.99 11.14
N GLY A 263 9.30 10.55 12.40
CA GLY A 263 8.16 10.72 13.30
C GLY A 263 6.98 9.83 12.88
N THR A 264 5.84 10.45 12.61
CA THR A 264 4.67 9.76 12.05
C THR A 264 4.64 9.88 10.54
N VAL A 265 4.69 8.75 9.83
CA VAL A 265 4.65 8.67 8.37
C VAL A 265 3.27 8.19 7.93
N ALA A 266 2.59 8.95 7.06
CA ALA A 266 1.35 8.53 6.42
C ALA A 266 1.60 8.16 4.96
N ILE A 267 1.19 6.95 4.56
CA ILE A 267 1.21 6.46 3.19
C ILE A 267 -0.23 6.51 2.67
N VAL A 268 -0.49 7.40 1.72
CA VAL A 268 -1.86 7.91 1.52
C VAL A 268 -2.44 7.68 0.13
N GLY A 269 -1.65 7.09 -0.78
CA GLY A 269 -2.08 6.82 -2.14
C GLY A 269 -2.68 8.05 -2.82
N LYS A 270 -3.86 7.89 -3.41
CA LYS A 270 -4.58 8.94 -4.13
C LYS A 270 -5.17 10.05 -3.26
N LEU A 271 -5.18 9.91 -1.93
CA LEU A 271 -5.65 10.97 -1.06
C LEU A 271 -4.85 12.26 -1.29
N VAL A 272 -3.52 12.13 -1.46
CA VAL A 272 -2.60 13.22 -1.81
C VAL A 272 -1.75 12.77 -2.98
N LEU A 273 -1.86 13.47 -4.11
CA LEU A 273 -1.16 13.07 -5.34
C LEU A 273 0.34 13.40 -5.24
N ASN A 274 0.66 14.60 -4.79
CA ASN A 274 2.01 15.10 -4.51
C ASN A 274 1.95 16.27 -3.51
N GLU A 275 3.08 16.84 -3.13
CA GLU A 275 3.11 17.96 -2.17
C GLU A 275 2.38 19.20 -2.71
N GLN A 276 2.52 19.51 -4.00
CA GLN A 276 1.92 20.70 -4.62
C GLN A 276 0.39 20.63 -4.64
N ASP A 277 -0.18 19.43 -4.78
CA ASP A 277 -1.63 19.16 -4.74
C ASP A 277 -2.29 19.62 -3.43
N LEU A 278 -1.57 19.60 -2.30
CA LEU A 278 -2.10 20.13 -1.03
C LEU A 278 -2.27 21.66 -1.02
N SER A 279 -1.59 22.36 -1.92
CA SER A 279 -1.63 23.82 -2.04
C SER A 279 -2.49 24.34 -3.19
N SER A 280 -2.76 23.51 -4.20
CA SER A 280 -3.57 23.87 -5.37
C SER A 280 -5.04 23.51 -5.16
N SER A 281 -5.90 24.53 -5.07
CA SER A 281 -7.20 24.37 -4.42
C SER A 281 -8.31 23.66 -5.20
N ASP A 282 -8.11 23.20 -6.44
CA ASP A 282 -9.25 22.62 -7.19
C ASP A 282 -8.93 21.90 -8.52
N SER A 283 -7.76 22.12 -9.12
CA SER A 283 -7.42 21.55 -10.44
C SER A 283 -7.25 20.03 -10.40
N ALA A 284 -6.67 19.52 -9.32
CA ALA A 284 -6.52 18.08 -9.08
C ALA A 284 -7.84 17.34 -8.96
N MET A 285 -8.75 17.88 -8.18
CA MET A 285 -10.04 17.23 -7.95
C MET A 285 -10.86 17.14 -9.24
N ARG A 286 -10.83 18.20 -10.07
CA ARG A 286 -11.51 18.22 -11.37
C ARG A 286 -10.94 17.21 -12.36
N ALA A 287 -9.61 17.12 -12.48
CA ALA A 287 -8.99 16.19 -13.43
C ALA A 287 -9.21 14.70 -13.06
N PHE A 288 -9.52 14.40 -11.79
CA PHE A 288 -9.96 13.07 -11.36
C PHE A 288 -11.49 12.90 -11.29
N GLY A 289 -12.25 13.83 -11.85
CA GLY A 289 -13.72 13.72 -11.97
C GLY A 289 -14.49 13.88 -10.65
N VAL A 290 -13.86 14.44 -9.61
CA VAL A 290 -14.55 14.75 -8.35
C VAL A 290 -15.25 16.10 -8.48
N GLU A 291 -16.43 16.06 -9.09
CA GLU A 291 -17.26 17.26 -9.36
C GLU A 291 -18.25 17.58 -8.24
N ASP A 292 -18.72 16.55 -7.51
CA ASP A 292 -19.72 16.71 -6.44
C ASP A 292 -19.18 17.52 -5.25
N GLY A 293 -20.02 18.42 -4.73
CA GLY A 293 -19.70 19.31 -3.62
C GLY A 293 -19.48 18.56 -2.31
N GLU A 294 -20.27 17.53 -2.01
CA GLU A 294 -20.15 16.79 -0.75
C GLU A 294 -18.95 15.82 -0.76
N HIS A 295 -18.76 15.09 -1.86
CA HIS A 295 -17.57 14.24 -2.03
C HIS A 295 -16.27 15.05 -1.94
N ARG A 296 -16.23 16.22 -2.59
CA ARG A 296 -15.09 17.15 -2.50
C ARG A 296 -14.85 17.65 -1.08
N LYS A 297 -15.89 18.04 -0.35
CA LYS A 297 -15.76 18.44 1.07
C LYS A 297 -15.20 17.30 1.92
N LEU A 298 -15.69 16.07 1.71
CA LEU A 298 -15.21 14.89 2.41
C LEU A 298 -13.72 14.61 2.12
N TRP A 299 -13.32 14.69 0.85
CA TRP A 299 -11.91 14.50 0.46
C TRP A 299 -11.02 15.58 1.09
N GLN A 300 -11.43 16.85 1.04
CA GLN A 300 -10.69 17.95 1.67
C GLN A 300 -10.60 17.79 3.20
N ALA A 301 -11.69 17.40 3.86
CA ALA A 301 -11.69 17.15 5.31
C ALA A 301 -10.72 16.02 5.67
N THR A 302 -10.76 14.92 4.92
CA THR A 302 -9.87 13.77 5.12
C THR A 302 -8.40 14.13 4.91
N ARG A 303 -8.08 14.93 3.87
CA ARG A 303 -6.73 15.46 3.64
C ARG A 303 -6.23 16.26 4.84
N ARG A 304 -7.07 17.14 5.41
CA ARG A 304 -6.70 17.95 6.57
C ARG A 304 -6.39 17.09 7.78
N GLU A 305 -7.24 16.10 8.07
CA GLU A 305 -7.01 15.19 9.19
C GLU A 305 -5.68 14.44 9.06
N ILE A 306 -5.38 13.90 7.87
CA ILE A 306 -4.09 13.21 7.64
C ILE A 306 -2.89 14.16 7.75
N VAL A 307 -2.97 15.39 7.20
CA VAL A 307 -1.92 16.41 7.36
C VAL A 307 -1.69 16.75 8.83
N CYS A 308 -2.73 16.76 9.65
CA CYS A 308 -2.61 17.03 11.08
C CYS A 308 -2.09 15.85 11.91
N LEU A 309 -2.26 14.63 11.42
CA LEU A 309 -1.76 13.41 12.06
C LEU A 309 -0.29 13.13 11.72
N ALA A 310 0.17 13.50 10.52
CA ALA A 310 1.47 13.11 10.00
C ALA A 310 2.56 14.17 10.19
N ASP A 311 3.80 13.70 10.33
CA ASP A 311 5.01 14.51 10.22
C ASP A 311 5.64 14.36 8.84
N PHE A 312 5.35 13.25 8.15
CA PHE A 312 5.85 12.92 6.83
C PHE A 312 4.76 12.22 6.01
N ILE A 313 4.65 12.54 4.72
CA ILE A 313 3.65 11.95 3.82
C ILE A 313 4.36 11.28 2.65
N ILE A 314 3.95 10.05 2.35
CA ILE A 314 4.27 9.35 1.10
C ILE A 314 3.01 9.41 0.22
N PRO A 315 3.01 10.29 -0.80
CA PRO A 315 1.86 10.48 -1.67
C PRO A 315 1.79 9.39 -2.74
N GLY A 316 0.67 9.29 -3.46
CA GLY A 316 0.46 8.27 -4.48
C GLY A 316 1.30 8.46 -5.74
N PHE A 317 1.70 9.70 -6.05
CA PHE A 317 2.25 10.08 -7.36
C PHE A 317 3.36 11.14 -7.27
N GLY A 318 4.07 11.16 -6.14
CA GLY A 318 5.15 12.10 -5.92
C GLY A 318 6.19 11.55 -4.96
N VAL A 319 7.25 12.33 -4.77
CA VAL A 319 8.27 12.01 -3.77
C VAL A 319 7.70 12.21 -2.36
N PRO A 320 8.12 11.38 -1.39
CA PRO A 320 7.82 11.61 0.01
C PRO A 320 8.29 12.98 0.49
N PHE A 321 7.51 13.64 1.35
CA PHE A 321 7.81 14.99 1.83
C PHE A 321 7.46 15.16 3.30
N LYS A 322 8.18 16.10 3.94
CA LYS A 322 7.92 16.49 5.33
C LYS A 322 6.73 17.44 5.39
N VAL A 323 5.81 17.19 6.31
CA VAL A 323 4.68 18.11 6.54
C VAL A 323 5.21 19.38 7.20
N SER A 324 5.24 20.47 6.43
CA SER A 324 5.69 21.77 6.91
C SER A 324 4.66 22.43 7.84
N GLU A 325 5.11 23.36 8.68
CA GLU A 325 4.22 24.16 9.53
C GLU A 325 3.24 25.00 8.71
N THR A 326 3.60 25.36 7.47
CA THR A 326 2.69 26.02 6.53
C THR A 326 1.56 25.09 6.12
N LEU A 327 1.84 23.82 5.79
CA LEU A 327 0.81 22.83 5.49
C LEU A 327 -0.09 22.56 6.71
N LYS A 328 0.49 22.45 7.92
CA LYS A 328 -0.30 22.30 9.16
C LYS A 328 -1.24 23.48 9.42
N ARG A 329 -0.79 24.71 9.13
CA ARG A 329 -1.64 25.92 9.23
C ARG A 329 -2.74 25.94 8.17
N LEU A 330 -2.44 25.59 6.92
CA LEU A 330 -3.43 25.48 5.84
C LEU A 330 -4.48 24.40 6.14
N ALA A 331 -4.09 23.33 6.82
CA ALA A 331 -5.00 22.28 7.28
C ALA A 331 -5.73 22.62 8.60
N GLU A 332 -5.48 23.80 9.17
CA GLU A 332 -6.09 24.26 10.44
C GLU A 332 -5.82 23.32 11.63
N CYS A 333 -4.64 22.70 11.68
CA CYS A 333 -4.31 21.76 12.74
C CYS A 333 -4.36 22.41 14.13
N GLY A 334 -5.18 21.85 15.02
CA GLY A 334 -5.31 22.28 16.42
C GLY A 334 -6.37 23.34 16.72
N THR A 335 -7.10 23.86 15.72
CA THR A 335 -8.21 24.81 15.95
C THR A 335 -9.46 24.12 16.51
N LYS A 336 -9.77 22.89 16.07
CA LYS A 336 -10.95 22.12 16.52
C LYS A 336 -10.90 21.75 18.01
N LYS A 337 -9.76 21.26 18.52
CA LYS A 337 -9.58 20.93 19.96
C LYS A 337 -9.80 22.15 20.87
N LYS A 338 -9.38 23.35 20.43
CA LYS A 338 -9.61 24.61 21.17
C LYS A 338 -11.08 25.03 21.18
N ARG A 339 -11.83 24.72 20.11
CA ARG A 339 -13.25 25.05 19.98
C ARG A 339 -14.12 24.13 20.85
N GLU A 340 -13.88 22.83 20.82
CA GLU A 340 -14.58 21.86 21.69
C GLU A 340 -14.29 22.06 23.18
N GLN A 341 -13.05 22.43 23.54
CA GLN A 341 -12.70 22.77 24.93
C GLN A 341 -13.39 24.06 25.40
N ARG A 342 -13.57 25.05 24.52
CA ARG A 342 -14.35 26.27 24.83
C ARG A 342 -15.83 25.97 25.00
N GLU A 343 -16.43 25.16 24.12
CA GLU A 343 -17.85 24.80 24.18
C GLU A 343 -18.18 23.91 25.40
N ARG A 344 -17.27 23.01 25.80
CA ARG A 344 -17.39 22.25 27.06
C ARG A 344 -17.18 23.14 28.29
N GLY A 345 -16.26 24.10 28.23
CA GLY A 345 -16.03 25.08 29.30
C GLY A 345 -17.19 26.07 29.51
N GLU A 346 -17.95 26.38 28.46
CA GLU A 346 -19.14 27.23 28.55
C GLU A 346 -20.39 26.48 29.03
N ARG A 347 -20.55 25.20 28.70
CA ARG A 347 -21.63 24.36 29.27
C ARG A 347 -21.44 24.09 30.76
N GLY A 348 -20.21 23.89 31.21
CA GLY A 348 -19.90 23.68 32.64
C GLY A 348 -19.99 24.93 33.51
N LYS A 349 -20.17 26.13 32.92
CA LYS A 349 -20.42 27.39 33.64
C LYS A 349 -21.90 27.79 33.70
N ARG A 350 -22.78 27.04 33.01
CA ARG A 350 -24.24 27.26 32.99
C ARG A 350 -25.02 26.20 33.78
N SER A 351 -24.31 25.24 34.38
CA SER A 351 -24.79 24.31 35.41
C SER A 351 -24.24 24.74 36.75
#